data_AF-A0A2P4X4W6-F1
#
_entry.id   AF-A0A2P4X4W6-F1
#
_cell.length_a   1.000
_cell.length_b   1.000
_cell.length_c   1.000
_cell.angle_alpha   90.00
_cell.angle_beta   90.00
_cell.angle_gamma   90.00
#
_symmetry.space_group_name_H-M   'P 1'
#
loop_
_entity.id
_entity.type
_entity.pdbx_description
1 polymer ?
#
loop_
_entity_poly.entity_id
_entity_poly.type
_entity_poly.pdbx_seq_one_letter_code
_entity_poly.pdbx_strand_id
1 'polypeptide(L)'
;MLLNEPSVTGKFVYIEALKCGTMTRFISHECDPNVAFIEMQNRTTVKVLVVMIKTVKAEPQQTVNYGKQIWFRCACDDCWENPSGEEE
;
A
#
# COMPACT_ATOMS: atom_id res chain seq x y z
N MET A 1 -15.96 -0.59 -10.80
CA MET A 1 -15.15 -1.81 -10.90
C MET A 1 -14.07 -1.68 -9.86
N LEU A 2 -14.26 -2.32 -8.71
CA LEU A 2 -13.24 -2.26 -7.67
C LEU A 2 -12.03 -3.11 -8.09
N LEU A 3 -10.81 -2.69 -7.73
CA LEU A 3 -9.58 -3.39 -8.11
C LEU A 3 -9.49 -4.78 -7.45
N ASN A 4 -10.07 -4.90 -6.26
CA ASN A 4 -10.16 -6.15 -5.49
C ASN A 4 -11.39 -7.00 -5.85
N GLU A 5 -12.20 -6.59 -6.83
CA GLU A 5 -13.34 -7.36 -7.31
C GLU A 5 -13.11 -7.89 -8.73
N PRO A 6 -13.61 -9.10 -9.04
CA PRO A 6 -13.58 -9.58 -10.41
C PRO A 6 -14.40 -8.66 -11.32
N SER A 7 -13.83 -8.32 -12.48
CA SER A 7 -14.51 -7.59 -13.54
C SER A 7 -15.76 -8.33 -14.04
N VAL A 8 -16.54 -7.69 -14.91
CA VAL A 8 -17.68 -8.33 -15.58
C VAL A 8 -17.31 -9.60 -16.36
N THR A 9 -16.01 -9.81 -16.66
CA THR A 9 -15.49 -11.02 -17.32
C THR A 9 -14.82 -12.01 -16.35
N GLY A 10 -14.92 -11.79 -15.03
CA GLY A 10 -14.33 -12.65 -13.99
C GLY A 10 -12.84 -12.40 -13.72
N LYS A 11 -12.23 -11.37 -14.32
CA LYS A 11 -10.79 -11.06 -14.17
C LYS A 11 -10.54 -9.97 -13.14
N PHE A 12 -9.53 -10.14 -12.28
CA PHE A 12 -9.01 -9.08 -11.41
C PHE A 12 -8.18 -8.06 -12.20
N VAL A 13 -8.13 -6.81 -11.72
CA VAL A 13 -7.28 -5.75 -12.28
C VAL A 13 -6.33 -5.26 -11.21
N TYR A 14 -5.06 -5.10 -11.59
CA TYR A 14 -3.99 -4.67 -10.71
C TYR A 14 -3.30 -3.44 -11.27
N ILE A 15 -2.66 -2.66 -10.40
CA ILE A 15 -1.79 -1.54 -10.79
C ILE A 15 -0.34 -2.04 -10.79
N GLU A 16 0.27 -2.08 -11.97
CA GLU A 16 1.69 -2.40 -12.12
C GLU A 16 2.52 -1.11 -12.10
N ALA A 17 3.23 -0.87 -10.99
CA ALA A 17 4.00 0.36 -10.76
C ALA A 17 5.52 0.19 -10.95
N LEU A 18 6.00 -0.99 -11.37
CA LEU A 18 7.43 -1.29 -11.49
C LEU A 18 8.10 -0.40 -12.55
N LYS A 19 7.51 -0.27 -13.75
CA LYS A 19 8.12 0.46 -14.87
C LYS A 19 7.61 1.89 -15.05
N CYS A 20 6.40 2.18 -14.58
CA CYS A 20 5.75 3.47 -14.76
C CYS A 20 4.84 3.77 -13.57
N GLY A 21 4.83 5.01 -13.12
CA GLY A 21 4.03 5.46 -11.98
C GLY A 21 4.40 6.88 -11.58
N THR A 22 3.73 7.39 -10.55
CA THR A 22 4.06 8.68 -9.93
C THR A 22 4.98 8.46 -8.73
N MET A 23 5.23 9.50 -7.93
CA MET A 23 6.03 9.39 -6.70
C MET A 23 5.45 8.41 -5.67
N THR A 24 4.17 8.06 -5.77
CA THR A 24 3.53 7.12 -4.84
C THR A 24 4.13 5.72 -4.87
N ARG A 25 4.83 5.33 -5.95
CA ARG A 25 5.54 4.04 -6.05
C ARG A 25 6.72 3.90 -5.09
N PHE A 26 7.16 4.99 -4.47
CA PHE A 26 8.30 5.01 -3.54
C PHE A 26 7.87 5.05 -2.06
N ILE A 27 6.56 5.06 -1.77
CA ILE A 27 6.05 5.03 -0.40
C ILE A 27 6.42 3.69 0.22
N SER A 28 7.19 3.72 1.30
CA SER A 28 7.71 2.52 1.95
C SER A 28 6.67 1.88 2.87
N HIS A 29 6.94 0.62 3.22
CA HIS A 29 6.11 -0.13 4.16
C HIS A 29 6.39 0.26 5.62
N GLU A 30 5.33 0.38 6.42
CA GLU A 30 5.39 0.36 7.89
C GLU A 30 4.19 -0.42 8.44
N CYS A 31 4.36 -1.13 9.55
CA CYS A 31 3.28 -1.87 10.21
C CYS A 31 2.22 -0.95 10.80
N ASP A 32 2.64 0.21 11.34
CA ASP A 32 1.77 1.26 11.90
C ASP A 32 1.81 2.56 11.07
N PRO A 33 1.28 2.56 9.83
CA PRO A 33 1.50 3.64 8.86
C PRO A 33 0.80 4.95 9.20
N ASN A 34 1.20 6.03 8.52
CA ASN A 34 0.53 7.34 8.59
C ASN A 34 -0.33 7.69 7.36
N VAL A 35 -0.19 6.95 6.27
CA VAL A 35 -1.06 7.02 5.08
C VAL A 35 -1.69 5.67 4.75
N ALA A 36 -2.78 5.71 3.99
CA ALA A 36 -3.42 4.53 3.43
C ALA A 36 -3.66 4.69 1.93
N PHE A 37 -3.64 3.56 1.21
CA PHE A 37 -4.20 3.49 -0.14
C PHE A 37 -5.72 3.35 -0.03
N ILE A 38 -6.45 4.27 -0.66
CA ILE A 38 -7.90 4.17 -0.77
C ILE A 38 -8.30 4.07 -2.23
N GLU A 39 -9.28 3.23 -2.49
CA GLU A 39 -9.89 3.18 -3.80
C GLU A 39 -10.94 4.30 -3.93
N MET A 40 -10.88 5.04 -5.03
CA MET A 40 -11.84 6.08 -5.37
C MET A 40 -12.36 5.86 -6.80
N GLN A 41 -13.67 5.72 -6.92
CA GLN A 41 -14.34 5.76 -8.20
C GLN A 41 -14.59 7.22 -8.62
N ASN A 42 -14.06 7.60 -9.77
CA ASN A 42 -14.34 8.86 -10.45
C ASN A 42 -15.02 8.57 -11.80
N ARG A 43 -16.35 8.71 -11.84
CA ARG A 43 -17.20 8.36 -12.99
C ARG A 43 -16.97 6.91 -13.42
N THR A 44 -16.44 6.72 -14.62
CA THR A 44 -16.13 5.42 -15.23
C THR A 44 -14.72 4.94 -14.92
N THR A 45 -13.92 5.73 -14.19
CA THR A 45 -12.53 5.38 -13.84
C THR A 45 -12.41 5.07 -12.36
N VAL A 46 -11.57 4.10 -12.02
CA VAL A 46 -11.19 3.79 -10.65
C VAL A 46 -9.73 4.17 -10.47
N LYS A 47 -9.43 4.84 -9.35
CA LYS A 47 -8.11 5.35 -8.99
C LYS A 47 -7.77 4.91 -7.58
N VAL A 48 -6.49 4.70 -7.31
CA VAL A 48 -5.98 4.55 -5.94
C VAL A 48 -5.37 5.88 -5.52
N LEU A 49 -5.82 6.42 -4.40
CA LEU A 49 -5.29 7.62 -3.78
C LEU A 49 -4.48 7.26 -2.54
N VAL A 50 -3.53 8.14 -2.20
CA VAL A 50 -2.83 8.10 -0.92
C VAL A 50 -3.46 9.16 -0.03
N VAL A 51 -3.99 8.76 1.11
CA VAL A 51 -4.62 9.67 2.08
C VAL A 51 -3.96 9.55 3.44
N MET A 52 -3.84 10.69 4.11
CA MET A 52 -3.41 10.73 5.51
C MET A 52 -4.46 10.06 6.39
N ILE A 53 -4.03 9.12 7.22
CA ILE A 53 -4.88 8.47 8.24
C ILE A 53 -4.49 8.87 9.66
N LYS A 54 -3.34 9.53 9.83
CA LYS A 54 -2.87 10.12 11.08
C LYS A 54 -2.48 11.58 10.87
N THR A 55 -2.70 12.40 11.89
CA THR A 55 -2.13 13.75 11.92
C THR A 55 -0.64 13.64 12.18
N VAL A 56 0.16 14.12 11.24
CA VAL A 56 1.63 14.17 11.36
C VAL A 56 2.11 15.62 11.36
N LYS A 57 3.22 15.89 12.04
CA LYS A 57 3.92 17.19 11.89
C LYS A 57 4.53 17.27 10.48
N ALA A 58 5.07 18.42 10.10
CA ALA A 58 5.90 18.48 8.89
C ALA A 58 7.12 17.55 9.06
N GLU A 59 7.53 16.88 7.98
CA GLU A 59 8.75 16.06 7.82
C GLU A 59 8.73 14.53 8.04
N PRO A 60 7.73 13.88 8.66
CA PRO A 60 7.70 12.41 8.71
C PRO A 60 7.61 11.81 7.31
N GLN A 61 8.38 10.75 7.10
CA GLN A 61 8.25 9.90 5.92
C GLN A 61 6.82 9.37 5.83
N GLN A 62 6.23 9.44 4.64
CA GLN A 62 4.92 8.84 4.38
C GLN A 62 5.09 7.33 4.18
N THR A 63 4.35 6.56 4.97
CA THR A 63 4.45 5.09 5.02
C THR A 63 3.07 4.46 4.93
N VAL A 64 2.99 3.26 4.35
CA VAL A 64 1.74 2.52 4.17
C VAL A 64 1.90 1.07 4.61
N ASN A 65 0.82 0.42 5.04
CA ASN A 65 0.86 -1.02 5.33
C ASN A 65 0.60 -1.81 4.04
N TYR A 66 1.56 -2.66 3.62
CA TYR A 66 1.44 -3.51 2.43
C TYR A 66 0.64 -4.81 2.69
N GLY A 67 0.23 -5.05 3.92
CA GLY A 67 -0.41 -6.28 4.36
C GLY A 67 0.60 -7.35 4.78
N LYS A 68 0.08 -8.55 5.04
CA LYS A 68 0.88 -9.69 5.54
C LYS A 68 1.73 -10.36 4.46
N GLN A 69 1.35 -10.21 3.19
CA GLN A 69 2.02 -10.86 2.07
C GLN A 69 3.04 -9.89 1.46
N ILE A 70 4.24 -9.86 2.02
CA ILE A 70 5.37 -9.09 1.51
C ILE A 70 6.52 -10.04 1.14
N TRP A 71 7.15 -9.79 0.00
CA TRP A 71 8.32 -10.52 -0.51
C TRP A 71 9.67 -10.09 0.10
N PHE A 72 9.66 -9.20 1.09
CA PHE A 72 10.85 -8.75 1.81
C PHE A 72 10.58 -8.78 3.32
N ARG A 73 11.64 -8.89 4.12
CA ARG A 73 11.53 -8.75 5.58
C ARG A 73 11.23 -7.29 5.94
N CYS A 74 10.15 -7.05 6.67
CA CYS A 74 9.83 -5.72 7.14
C CYS A 74 10.94 -5.18 8.06
N ALA A 75 11.33 -3.93 7.82
CA ALA A 75 12.35 -3.21 8.59
C ALA A 75 11.75 -2.03 9.36
N CYS A 76 10.46 -2.10 9.68
CA CYS A 76 9.84 -1.22 10.66
C CYS A 76 10.52 -1.39 12.03
N ASP A 77 10.52 -0.37 12.89
CA ASP A 77 11.19 -0.43 14.20
C ASP A 77 10.74 -1.68 15.00
N ASP A 78 9.43 -1.91 15.11
CA ASP A 78 8.87 -3.09 15.80
C ASP A 78 9.35 -4.43 15.20
N CYS A 79 9.45 -4.48 13.86
CA CYS A 79 9.80 -5.66 13.08
C CYS A 79 11.30 -5.98 13.13
N TRP A 80 12.10 -4.93 13.31
CA TRP A 80 13.54 -5.03 13.44
C TRP A 80 13.93 -5.58 14.81
N GLU A 81 13.26 -5.10 15.87
CA GLU A 81 13.47 -5.53 17.26
C GLU A 81 12.93 -6.94 17.52
N ASN A 82 11.78 -7.29 16.94
CA ASN A 82 11.17 -8.60 17.07
C ASN A 82 10.97 -9.25 15.69
N PRO A 83 12.02 -9.87 15.11
CA PRO A 83 11.83 -10.66 13.92
C PRO A 83 10.92 -11.84 14.23
N SER A 84 9.65 -11.72 13.86
CA SER A 84 8.77 -12.87 13.73
C SER A 84 9.32 -13.71 12.57
N GLY A 85 10.23 -14.62 12.89
CA GLY A 85 10.60 -15.70 12.00
C GLY A 85 9.42 -16.66 11.90
N GLU A 86 8.64 -16.54 10.83
CA GLU A 86 7.78 -17.63 10.37
C GLU A 86 8.16 -17.88 8.91
N GLU A 87 9.16 -18.75 8.75
CA GLU A 87 9.38 -19.52 7.53
C GLU A 87 8.38 -20.69 7.58
N GLU A 88 7.38 -20.69 6.69
CA GLU A 88 6.69 -21.90 6.22
C GLU A 88 6.74 -21.96 4.70
#